data_AF-A0A1F4BIX3-F1
#
_entry.id   AF-A0A1F4BIX3-F1
#
_cell.length_a   1.000
_cell.length_b   1.000
_cell.length_c   1.000
_cell.angle_alpha   90.00
_cell.angle_beta   90.00
_cell.angle_gamma   90.00
#
_symmetry.space_group_name_H-M   'P 1'
#
loop_
_entity.id
_entity.type
_entity.pdbx_description
1 polymer ?
#
loop_
_entity_poly.entity_id
_entity_poly.type
_entity_poly.pdbx_seq_one_letter_code
_entity_poly.pdbx_strand_id
1 'polypeptide(L)'
;MIPAVQRGAVERFRGAIARRLGLYFEDAKLGFLSEILHRKTEARSVDCEIYLADLENGAAMREWFALAEELTVGETYFFRNIDQFRAFAKACLPERVHARAGRRKLTLLSAGCASGEEAYTLAIGVREHLPDPAWEVTILGVDVNPAALERAAKARYSEWALRETPPEIRSRWFRQTGREFQLDDTIQRCVKFEARNLVDDDIELWRPARYDVVFCRNVMMYFTPGQMQALIDRISRSLAPGGYLFLGHAETLHRLSQDFHLRHTHETFYYQRREDNDPHARPPCPPTAPSALAAAVPLVAAVDDSDSWVEAIRTASERIQALAESPFRRAAMPAAALAQQPDLGAVFDLLRQERFAEAFEQIRALAPEASRDPDVLLLHAVLLAHRGRLSEAEEWCGKLLELDELNAGAHYVFSLCREGAGDRKGALHHDQVAAYLDPGFAMPHLHLGLLARKCGDRDAARGELELALSLLQREDPSRLLLFGGGFGRDSLIELCRAELAAIGARP
;
A
#
# COMPACT_ATOMS: atom_id res chain seq x y z
N MET A 1 -38.30 4.91 -15.41
CA MET A 1 -38.16 4.17 -14.13
C MET A 1 -37.70 2.78 -14.52
N ILE A 2 -36.40 2.49 -14.37
CA ILE A 2 -35.82 1.19 -14.77
C ILE A 2 -36.40 0.13 -13.81
N PRO A 3 -36.88 -1.03 -14.28
CA PRO A 3 -37.32 -2.10 -13.39
C PRO A 3 -36.15 -2.46 -12.48
N ALA A 4 -36.32 -2.31 -11.17
CA ALA A 4 -35.25 -2.63 -10.23
C ALA A 4 -34.95 -4.13 -10.34
N VAL A 5 -33.77 -4.48 -10.88
CA VAL A 5 -33.27 -5.85 -10.78
C VAL A 5 -33.26 -6.20 -9.30
N GLN A 6 -33.87 -7.34 -8.95
CA GLN A 6 -33.99 -7.73 -7.54
C GLN A 6 -32.60 -7.81 -6.92
N ARG A 7 -32.44 -7.28 -5.70
CA ARG A 7 -31.14 -7.27 -5.00
C ARG A 7 -30.48 -8.65 -4.99
N GLY A 8 -31.26 -9.73 -4.83
CA GLY A 8 -30.75 -11.11 -4.87
C GLY A 8 -30.07 -11.50 -6.19
N ALA A 9 -30.55 -11.03 -7.34
CA ALA A 9 -29.95 -11.29 -8.64
C ALA A 9 -28.62 -10.54 -8.81
N VAL A 10 -28.55 -9.29 -8.34
CA VAL A 10 -27.31 -8.49 -8.33
C VAL A 10 -26.26 -9.12 -7.42
N GLU A 11 -26.66 -9.66 -6.27
CA GLU A 11 -25.78 -10.37 -5.35
C GLU A 11 -25.21 -11.66 -5.96
N ARG A 12 -26.03 -12.43 -6.67
CA ARG A 12 -25.56 -13.61 -7.43
C ARG A 12 -24.57 -13.22 -8.53
N PHE A 13 -24.85 -12.13 -9.25
CA PHE A 13 -23.95 -11.60 -10.27
C PHE A 13 -22.61 -11.18 -9.68
N ARG A 14 -22.63 -10.42 -8.57
CA ARG A 14 -21.44 -10.04 -7.79
C ARG A 14 -20.63 -11.28 -7.40
N GLY A 15 -21.29 -12.32 -6.88
CA GLY A 15 -20.64 -13.58 -6.52
C GLY A 15 -20.01 -14.30 -7.71
N ALA A 16 -20.67 -14.31 -8.87
CA ALA A 16 -20.14 -14.92 -10.09
C ALA A 16 -18.89 -14.17 -10.59
N ILE A 17 -18.91 -12.83 -10.59
CA ILE A 17 -17.77 -11.98 -10.93
C ILE A 17 -16.60 -12.23 -9.98
N ALA A 18 -16.84 -12.21 -8.67
CA ALA A 18 -15.79 -12.43 -7.67
C ALA A 18 -15.14 -13.82 -7.82
N ARG A 19 -15.95 -14.86 -8.10
CA ARG A 19 -15.44 -16.22 -8.32
C ARG A 19 -14.63 -16.34 -9.62
N ARG A 20 -15.11 -15.75 -10.71
CA ARG A 20 -14.57 -16.02 -12.06
C ARG A 20 -13.52 -15.02 -12.51
N LEU A 21 -13.65 -13.75 -12.16
CA LEU A 21 -12.72 -12.67 -12.52
C LEU A 21 -11.86 -12.21 -11.33
N GLY A 22 -12.20 -12.65 -10.10
CA GLY A 22 -11.52 -12.21 -8.89
C GLY A 22 -12.01 -10.88 -8.33
N LEU A 23 -12.80 -10.11 -9.08
CA LEU A 23 -13.16 -8.74 -8.75
C LEU A 23 -14.23 -8.68 -7.64
N TYR A 24 -13.86 -8.10 -6.52
CA TYR A 24 -14.74 -7.79 -5.39
C TYR A 24 -15.35 -6.39 -5.54
N PHE A 25 -16.63 -6.29 -5.23
CA PHE A 25 -17.39 -5.03 -5.26
C PHE A 25 -18.15 -4.85 -3.96
N GLU A 26 -17.92 -3.73 -3.27
CA GLU A 26 -18.63 -3.37 -2.05
C GLU A 26 -20.12 -3.09 -2.30
N ASP A 27 -20.93 -3.11 -1.24
CA ASP A 27 -22.37 -2.88 -1.32
C ASP A 27 -22.75 -1.55 -2.00
N ALA A 28 -21.90 -0.51 -1.83
CA ALA A 28 -22.06 0.78 -2.49
C ALA A 28 -22.01 0.69 -4.03
N LYS A 29 -21.44 -0.37 -4.60
CA LYS A 29 -21.33 -0.61 -6.05
C LYS A 29 -22.43 -1.53 -6.61
N LEU A 30 -23.40 -1.97 -5.79
CA LEU A 30 -24.50 -2.81 -6.26
C LEU A 30 -25.37 -2.12 -7.33
N GLY A 31 -25.56 -0.80 -7.24
CA GLY A 31 -26.26 -0.04 -8.29
C GLY A 31 -25.56 -0.13 -9.65
N PHE A 32 -24.25 0.05 -9.68
CA PHE A 32 -23.42 -0.11 -10.87
C PHE A 32 -23.50 -1.53 -11.46
N LEU A 33 -23.40 -2.55 -10.61
CA LEU A 33 -23.53 -3.94 -11.05
C LEU A 33 -24.93 -4.26 -11.59
N SER A 34 -25.98 -3.67 -11.00
CA SER A 34 -27.35 -3.81 -11.48
C SER A 34 -27.52 -3.23 -12.89
N GLU A 35 -26.91 -2.08 -13.19
CA GLU A 35 -26.96 -1.47 -14.51
C GLU A 35 -26.25 -2.33 -15.56
N ILE A 36 -25.08 -2.89 -15.23
CA ILE A 36 -24.36 -3.81 -16.12
C ILE A 36 -25.19 -5.05 -16.39
N LEU A 37 -25.72 -5.67 -15.32
CA LEU A 37 -26.53 -6.87 -15.44
C LEU A 37 -27.75 -6.63 -16.36
N HIS A 38 -28.44 -5.51 -16.18
CA HIS A 38 -29.56 -5.11 -17.04
C HIS A 38 -29.13 -4.95 -18.50
N ARG A 39 -28.03 -4.21 -18.77
CA ARG A 39 -27.52 -4.03 -20.13
C ARG A 39 -27.14 -5.35 -20.79
N LYS A 40 -26.50 -6.28 -20.06
CA LYS A 40 -26.12 -7.60 -20.61
C LYS A 40 -27.33 -8.47 -20.90
N THR A 41 -28.34 -8.47 -20.02
CA THR A 41 -29.59 -9.21 -20.25
C THR A 41 -30.37 -8.67 -21.44
N GLU A 42 -30.44 -7.34 -21.60
CA GLU A 42 -31.09 -6.69 -22.75
C GLU A 42 -30.34 -6.98 -24.05
N ALA A 43 -29.01 -6.86 -24.07
CA ALA A 43 -28.20 -7.09 -25.27
C ALA A 43 -28.32 -8.54 -25.79
N ARG A 44 -28.57 -9.50 -24.90
CA ARG A 44 -28.78 -10.91 -25.24
C ARG A 44 -30.25 -11.29 -25.40
N SER A 45 -31.18 -10.38 -25.10
CA SER A 45 -32.63 -10.64 -25.07
C SER A 45 -33.01 -11.85 -24.21
N VAL A 46 -32.38 -12.01 -23.04
CA VAL A 46 -32.63 -13.11 -22.09
C VAL A 46 -33.07 -12.59 -20.74
N ASP A 47 -33.83 -13.40 -20.00
CA ASP A 47 -34.19 -13.10 -18.62
C ASP A 47 -32.96 -13.09 -17.70
N CYS A 48 -33.03 -12.28 -16.63
CA CYS A 48 -31.94 -12.15 -15.66
C CYS A 48 -31.56 -13.48 -15.00
N GLU A 49 -32.53 -14.32 -14.65
CA GLU A 49 -32.28 -15.62 -14.02
C GLU A 49 -31.59 -16.59 -14.98
N ILE A 50 -31.97 -16.55 -16.27
CA ILE A 50 -31.33 -17.35 -17.32
C ILE A 50 -29.88 -16.91 -17.52
N TYR A 51 -29.64 -15.60 -17.58
CA TYR A 51 -28.28 -15.06 -17.72
C TYR A 51 -27.39 -15.41 -16.53
N LEU A 52 -27.90 -15.34 -15.30
CA LEU A 52 -27.16 -15.73 -14.10
C LEU A 52 -26.87 -17.23 -14.07
N ALA A 53 -27.85 -18.05 -14.41
CA ALA A 53 -27.65 -19.50 -14.53
C ALA A 53 -26.60 -19.84 -15.59
N ASP A 54 -26.58 -19.13 -16.72
CA ASP A 54 -25.52 -19.29 -17.74
C ASP A 54 -24.14 -18.95 -17.16
N LEU A 55 -24.00 -17.82 -16.44
CA LEU A 55 -22.74 -17.44 -15.82
C LEU A 55 -22.26 -18.48 -14.78
N GLU A 56 -23.18 -19.05 -14.00
CA GLU A 56 -22.87 -20.04 -12.96
C GLU A 56 -22.54 -21.42 -13.53
N ASN A 57 -23.19 -21.83 -14.63
CA ASN A 57 -23.09 -23.19 -15.20
C ASN A 57 -22.13 -23.32 -16.39
N GLY A 58 -21.35 -22.27 -16.70
CA GLY A 58 -20.28 -22.34 -17.70
C GLY A 58 -20.51 -21.43 -18.92
N ALA A 59 -20.79 -20.15 -18.69
CA ALA A 59 -20.89 -19.17 -19.77
C ALA A 59 -19.66 -19.17 -20.68
N ALA A 60 -19.90 -18.89 -21.97
CA ALA A 60 -18.86 -18.80 -22.97
C ALA A 60 -17.79 -17.77 -22.57
N MET A 61 -16.51 -18.07 -22.83
CA MET A 61 -15.38 -17.19 -22.50
C MET A 61 -15.54 -15.76 -23.04
N ARG A 62 -16.19 -15.59 -24.20
CA ARG A 62 -16.49 -14.26 -24.78
C ARG A 62 -17.29 -13.36 -23.84
N GLU A 63 -18.20 -13.93 -23.04
CA GLU A 63 -19.02 -13.18 -22.10
C GLU A 63 -18.16 -12.66 -20.96
N TRP A 64 -17.28 -13.51 -20.42
CA TRP A 64 -16.34 -13.13 -19.39
C TRP A 64 -15.35 -12.06 -19.84
N PHE A 65 -14.91 -12.11 -21.10
CA PHE A 65 -14.08 -11.05 -21.69
C PHE A 65 -14.83 -9.71 -21.80
N ALA A 66 -16.09 -9.73 -22.27
CA ALA A 66 -16.91 -8.53 -22.35
C ALA A 66 -17.26 -7.96 -20.96
N LEU A 67 -17.35 -8.80 -19.94
CA LEU A 67 -17.52 -8.38 -18.55
C LEU A 67 -16.22 -7.79 -17.98
N ALA A 68 -15.07 -8.42 -18.23
CA ALA A 68 -13.77 -7.92 -17.80
C ALA A 68 -13.48 -6.53 -18.41
N GLU A 69 -13.83 -6.31 -19.67
CA GLU A 69 -13.67 -5.01 -20.33
C GLU A 69 -14.44 -3.89 -19.62
N GLU A 70 -15.65 -4.17 -19.14
CA GLU A 70 -16.55 -3.18 -18.53
C GLU A 70 -16.32 -3.01 -17.02
N LEU A 71 -15.83 -4.06 -16.34
CA LEU A 71 -15.70 -4.11 -14.88
C LEU A 71 -14.29 -3.76 -14.36
N THR A 72 -13.26 -3.82 -15.21
CA THR A 72 -11.89 -3.51 -14.80
C THR A 72 -11.61 -2.01 -14.87
N VAL A 73 -10.87 -1.52 -13.87
CA VAL A 73 -10.34 -0.15 -13.88
C VAL A 73 -8.97 -0.16 -14.55
N GLY A 74 -8.90 0.39 -15.77
CA GLY A 74 -7.69 0.39 -16.58
C GLY A 74 -6.79 1.63 -16.45
N GLU A 75 -6.88 2.41 -15.36
CA GLU A 75 -6.06 3.61 -15.19
C GLU A 75 -4.60 3.24 -14.93
N THR A 76 -3.75 3.51 -15.91
CA THR A 76 -2.31 3.26 -15.87
C THR A 76 -1.58 4.29 -16.73
N TYR A 77 -0.28 4.47 -16.48
CA TYR A 77 0.58 5.42 -17.18
C TYR A 77 2.04 5.05 -16.97
N PHE A 78 2.88 5.50 -17.90
CA PHE A 78 4.31 5.25 -17.87
C PHE A 78 4.96 5.85 -16.62
N PHE A 79 5.92 5.14 -16.04
CA PHE A 79 6.66 5.57 -14.85
C PHE A 79 5.78 5.95 -13.64
N ARG A 80 4.57 5.38 -13.53
CA ARG A 80 3.70 5.53 -12.36
C ARG A 80 4.47 5.20 -11.08
N ASN A 81 4.58 6.17 -10.17
CA ASN A 81 5.43 6.12 -8.99
C ASN A 81 6.89 5.76 -9.34
N ILE A 82 7.58 6.74 -9.90
CA ILE A 82 8.91 6.60 -10.47
C ILE A 82 9.94 6.00 -9.50
N ASP A 83 9.77 6.18 -8.20
CA ASP A 83 10.66 5.70 -7.14
C ASP A 83 10.77 4.17 -7.11
N GLN A 84 9.68 3.44 -7.35
CA GLN A 84 9.72 1.98 -7.51
C GLN A 84 10.53 1.55 -8.72
N PHE A 85 10.45 2.30 -9.82
CA PHE A 85 11.26 2.03 -11.01
C PHE A 85 12.74 2.42 -10.81
N ARG A 86 13.03 3.45 -10.01
CA ARG A 86 14.41 3.81 -9.60
C ARG A 86 15.01 2.70 -8.75
N ALA A 87 14.29 2.20 -7.76
CA ALA A 87 14.71 1.07 -6.93
C ALA A 87 14.91 -0.21 -7.79
N PHE A 88 13.99 -0.48 -8.71
CA PHE A 88 14.14 -1.57 -9.67
C PHE A 88 15.43 -1.44 -10.48
N ALA A 89 15.68 -0.29 -11.10
CA ALA A 89 16.82 -0.09 -11.99
C ALA A 89 18.17 -0.06 -11.26
N LYS A 90 18.22 0.52 -10.05
CA LYS A 90 19.48 0.79 -9.34
C LYS A 90 19.84 -0.23 -8.26
N ALA A 91 18.87 -0.92 -7.68
CA ALA A 91 19.10 -1.92 -6.64
C ALA A 91 18.79 -3.34 -7.13
N CYS A 92 17.58 -3.56 -7.62
CA CYS A 92 17.10 -4.90 -8.00
C CYS A 92 17.84 -5.45 -9.23
N LEU A 93 17.85 -4.70 -10.34
CA LEU A 93 18.39 -5.18 -11.61
C LEU A 93 19.89 -5.55 -11.52
N PRO A 94 20.78 -4.74 -10.91
CA PRO A 94 22.19 -5.11 -10.76
C PRO A 94 22.39 -6.39 -9.95
N GLU A 95 21.65 -6.58 -8.86
CA GLU A 95 21.73 -7.80 -8.05
C GLU A 95 21.27 -9.02 -8.86
N ARG A 96 20.12 -8.93 -9.55
CA ARG A 96 19.60 -10.03 -10.35
C ARG A 96 20.49 -10.38 -11.54
N VAL A 97 21.12 -9.38 -12.16
CA VAL A 97 22.15 -9.58 -13.19
C VAL A 97 23.35 -10.33 -12.62
N HIS A 98 23.82 -9.95 -11.43
CA HIS A 98 24.92 -10.67 -10.79
C HIS A 98 24.54 -12.13 -10.49
N ALA A 99 23.39 -12.36 -9.85
CA ALA A 99 22.90 -13.69 -9.50
C ALA A 99 22.65 -14.59 -10.73
N ARG A 100 22.34 -14.00 -11.89
CA ARG A 100 22.08 -14.72 -13.15
C ARG A 100 23.24 -14.71 -14.13
N ALA A 101 24.42 -14.21 -13.76
CA ALA A 101 25.55 -14.03 -14.68
C ALA A 101 25.92 -15.30 -15.47
N GLY A 102 25.82 -16.49 -14.85
CA GLY A 102 26.11 -17.76 -15.52
C GLY A 102 25.08 -18.19 -16.58
N ARG A 103 23.82 -17.76 -16.47
CA ARG A 103 22.75 -18.09 -17.43
C ARG A 103 22.45 -16.94 -18.40
N ARG A 104 22.78 -15.71 -18.02
CA ARG A 104 22.53 -14.48 -18.78
C ARG A 104 21.09 -14.32 -19.24
N LYS A 105 20.15 -14.78 -18.40
CA LYS A 105 18.71 -14.74 -18.66
C LYS A 105 17.98 -14.12 -17.48
N LEU A 106 17.09 -13.18 -17.77
CA LEU A 106 16.19 -12.55 -16.81
C LEU A 106 14.74 -12.70 -17.27
N THR A 107 13.87 -13.11 -16.36
CA THR A 107 12.43 -13.20 -16.63
C THR A 107 11.65 -12.34 -15.66
N LEU A 108 10.86 -11.40 -16.17
CA LEU A 108 10.06 -10.47 -15.38
C LEU A 108 8.58 -10.66 -15.67
N LEU A 109 7.74 -10.37 -14.67
CA LEU A 109 6.28 -10.37 -14.78
C LEU A 109 5.73 -8.99 -14.42
N SER A 110 4.83 -8.46 -15.25
CA SER A 110 3.89 -7.40 -14.90
C SER A 110 2.51 -8.03 -14.81
N ALA A 111 2.04 -8.25 -13.59
CA ALA A 111 0.80 -8.94 -13.25
C ALA A 111 -0.33 -7.93 -13.05
N GLY A 112 -1.31 -7.93 -13.96
CA GLY A 112 -2.31 -6.88 -14.10
C GLY A 112 -1.76 -5.68 -14.87
N CYS A 113 -1.19 -5.93 -16.05
CA CYS A 113 -0.44 -4.94 -16.80
C CYS A 113 -1.30 -3.88 -17.50
N ALA A 114 -2.63 -4.00 -17.47
CA ALA A 114 -3.58 -3.12 -18.16
C ALA A 114 -3.19 -2.90 -19.64
N SER A 115 -3.09 -1.64 -20.07
CA SER A 115 -2.67 -1.26 -21.44
C SER A 115 -1.16 -1.28 -21.69
N GLY A 116 -0.38 -1.90 -20.80
CA GLY A 116 1.03 -2.26 -21.04
C GLY A 116 2.06 -1.23 -20.59
N GLU A 117 1.65 -0.06 -20.11
CA GLU A 117 2.55 1.02 -19.69
C GLU A 117 3.55 0.55 -18.62
N GLU A 118 3.13 -0.25 -17.64
CA GLU A 118 4.03 -0.82 -16.64
C GLU A 118 5.05 -1.77 -17.26
N ALA A 119 4.59 -2.73 -18.06
CA ALA A 119 5.45 -3.73 -18.69
C ALA A 119 6.49 -3.09 -19.63
N TYR A 120 6.09 -2.05 -20.37
CA TYR A 120 7.02 -1.28 -21.20
C TYR A 120 7.93 -0.36 -20.39
N THR A 121 7.48 0.18 -19.26
CA THR A 121 8.36 0.92 -18.33
C THR A 121 9.46 -0.01 -17.80
N LEU A 122 9.15 -1.26 -17.47
CA LEU A 122 10.16 -2.26 -17.12
C LEU A 122 11.11 -2.54 -18.28
N ALA A 123 10.59 -2.68 -19.50
CA ALA A 123 11.41 -2.91 -20.69
C ALA A 123 12.40 -1.77 -20.95
N ILE A 124 11.94 -0.53 -20.85
CA ILE A 124 12.79 0.67 -20.95
C ILE A 124 13.82 0.67 -19.81
N GLY A 125 13.38 0.43 -18.57
CA GLY A 125 14.27 0.39 -17.40
C GLY A 125 15.40 -0.61 -17.56
N VAL A 126 15.08 -1.83 -18.03
CA VAL A 126 16.10 -2.84 -18.36
C VAL A 126 17.01 -2.35 -19.48
N ARG A 127 16.46 -1.83 -20.58
CA ARG A 127 17.26 -1.41 -21.74
C ARG A 127 18.24 -0.28 -21.41
N GLU A 128 17.86 0.61 -20.50
CA GLU A 128 18.68 1.74 -20.04
C GLU A 128 19.80 1.32 -19.08
N HIS A 129 19.63 0.24 -18.32
CA HIS A 129 20.53 -0.09 -17.20
C HIS A 129 21.24 -1.45 -17.36
N LEU A 130 20.84 -2.27 -18.33
CA LEU A 130 21.48 -3.55 -18.58
C LEU A 130 22.78 -3.33 -19.38
N PRO A 131 23.94 -3.75 -18.85
CA PRO A 131 25.25 -3.37 -19.40
C PRO A 131 25.61 -4.07 -20.72
N ASP A 132 25.03 -5.24 -21.00
CA ASP A 132 25.40 -6.07 -22.14
C ASP A 132 24.14 -6.51 -22.92
N PRO A 133 24.02 -6.17 -24.22
CA PRO A 133 22.87 -6.53 -25.05
C PRO A 133 22.71 -8.04 -25.31
N ALA A 134 23.70 -8.88 -25.00
CA ALA A 134 23.60 -10.34 -25.15
C ALA A 134 22.82 -11.03 -24.02
N TRP A 135 22.32 -10.29 -23.02
CA TRP A 135 21.37 -10.84 -22.04
C TRP A 135 20.02 -11.16 -22.68
N GLU A 136 19.50 -12.35 -22.43
CA GLU A 136 18.15 -12.74 -22.81
C GLU A 136 17.16 -12.22 -21.75
N VAL A 137 16.38 -11.21 -22.10
CA VAL A 137 15.36 -10.64 -21.20
C VAL A 137 13.97 -10.96 -21.75
N THR A 138 13.14 -11.57 -20.93
CA THR A 138 11.73 -11.80 -21.23
C THR A 138 10.86 -11.07 -20.21
N ILE A 139 9.98 -10.19 -20.70
CA ILE A 139 8.98 -9.53 -19.85
C ILE A 139 7.61 -10.04 -20.27
N LEU A 140 6.88 -10.62 -19.33
CA LEU A 140 5.51 -11.07 -19.53
C LEU A 140 4.56 -10.06 -18.89
N GLY A 141 3.70 -9.43 -19.68
CA GLY A 141 2.54 -8.69 -19.19
C GLY A 141 1.30 -9.58 -19.23
N VAL A 142 0.61 -9.71 -18.10
CA VAL A 142 -0.66 -10.45 -18.06
C VAL A 142 -1.79 -9.57 -17.54
N ASP A 143 -2.97 -9.73 -18.12
CA ASP A 143 -4.19 -9.07 -17.67
C ASP A 143 -5.42 -9.95 -17.96
N VAL A 144 -6.49 -9.75 -17.21
CA VAL A 144 -7.77 -10.44 -17.44
C VAL A 144 -8.58 -9.78 -18.56
N ASN A 145 -8.30 -8.50 -18.86
CA ASN A 145 -8.97 -7.71 -19.87
C ASN A 145 -8.26 -7.79 -21.24
N PRO A 146 -8.79 -8.57 -22.21
CA PRO A 146 -8.15 -8.70 -23.52
C PRO A 146 -8.13 -7.39 -24.33
N ALA A 147 -9.12 -6.50 -24.16
CA ALA A 147 -9.14 -5.22 -24.85
C ALA A 147 -8.00 -4.30 -24.38
N ALA A 148 -7.63 -4.37 -23.09
CA ALA A 148 -6.46 -3.67 -22.58
C ALA A 148 -5.16 -4.23 -23.19
N LEU A 149 -5.05 -5.56 -23.30
CA LEU A 149 -3.90 -6.22 -23.93
C LEU A 149 -3.77 -5.93 -25.42
N GLU A 150 -4.89 -5.78 -26.14
CA GLU A 150 -4.88 -5.34 -27.54
C GLU A 150 -4.32 -3.91 -27.69
N ARG A 151 -4.65 -3.01 -26.75
CA ARG A 151 -4.05 -1.66 -26.71
C ARG A 151 -2.55 -1.76 -26.40
N ALA A 152 -2.16 -2.59 -25.45
CA ALA A 152 -0.76 -2.84 -25.10
C ALA A 152 0.05 -3.36 -26.31
N ALA A 153 -0.52 -4.29 -27.06
CA ALA A 153 0.12 -4.86 -28.26
C ALA A 153 0.31 -3.81 -29.36
N LYS A 154 -0.58 -2.82 -29.49
CA LYS A 154 -0.43 -1.71 -30.46
C LYS A 154 0.68 -0.73 -30.07
N ALA A 155 0.99 -0.62 -28.78
CA ALA A 155 2.05 0.25 -28.23
C ALA A 155 1.93 1.72 -28.68
N ARG A 156 0.70 2.21 -28.76
CA ARG A 156 0.35 3.59 -29.10
C ARG A 156 -0.36 4.24 -27.93
N TYR A 157 0.15 5.40 -27.53
CA TYR A 157 -0.24 6.05 -26.28
C TYR A 157 -0.55 7.51 -26.48
N SER A 158 -1.49 8.04 -25.71
CA SER A 158 -1.79 9.46 -25.69
C SER A 158 -0.73 10.23 -24.89
N GLU A 159 -0.72 11.55 -25.04
CA GLU A 159 0.06 12.45 -24.16
C GLU A 159 -0.19 12.16 -22.67
N TRP A 160 -1.44 11.89 -22.30
CA TRP A 160 -1.86 11.64 -20.91
C TRP A 160 -1.21 10.40 -20.31
N ALA A 161 -1.01 9.33 -21.09
CA ALA A 161 -0.33 8.12 -20.64
C ALA A 161 1.17 8.35 -20.38
N LEU A 162 1.75 9.42 -20.93
CA LEU A 162 3.16 9.81 -20.79
C LEU A 162 3.38 10.97 -19.80
N ARG A 163 2.35 11.38 -19.05
CA ARG A 163 2.39 12.59 -18.20
C ARG A 163 3.51 12.61 -17.16
N GLU A 164 3.88 11.45 -16.62
CA GLU A 164 5.00 11.29 -15.65
C GLU A 164 6.27 10.73 -16.31
N THR A 165 6.29 10.57 -17.65
CA THR A 165 7.47 10.05 -18.35
C THR A 165 8.56 11.12 -18.40
N PRO A 166 9.79 10.82 -17.93
CA PRO A 166 10.89 11.78 -18.03
C PRO A 166 11.11 12.25 -19.47
N PRO A 167 11.32 13.56 -19.73
CA PRO A 167 11.45 14.11 -21.08
C PRO A 167 12.54 13.44 -21.93
N GLU A 168 13.64 13.04 -21.30
CA GLU A 168 14.78 12.39 -21.94
C GLU A 168 14.44 10.96 -22.38
N ILE A 169 13.66 10.25 -21.57
CA ILE A 169 13.15 8.91 -21.89
C ILE A 169 12.11 9.00 -23.00
N ARG A 170 11.20 9.97 -22.89
CA ARG A 170 10.15 10.21 -23.87
C ARG A 170 10.74 10.50 -25.25
N SER A 171 11.70 11.42 -25.34
CA SER A 171 12.35 11.77 -26.62
C SER A 171 13.15 10.62 -27.24
N ARG A 172 13.68 9.71 -26.42
CA ARG A 172 14.49 8.58 -26.88
C ARG A 172 13.66 7.42 -27.39
N TRP A 173 12.60 7.04 -26.66
CA TRP A 173 11.87 5.80 -26.87
C TRP A 173 10.50 5.97 -27.52
N PHE A 174 10.02 7.19 -27.68
CA PHE A 174 8.73 7.47 -28.28
C PHE A 174 8.85 8.39 -29.48
N ARG A 175 8.10 8.07 -30.54
CA ARG A 175 7.95 8.93 -31.71
C ARG A 175 6.52 9.44 -31.80
N GLN A 176 6.37 10.76 -31.80
CA GLN A 176 5.06 11.37 -32.01
C GLN A 176 4.55 11.04 -33.42
N THR A 177 3.34 10.47 -33.50
CA THR A 177 2.64 10.12 -34.73
C THR A 177 1.23 10.69 -34.68
N GLY A 178 1.04 11.88 -35.26
CA GLY A 178 -0.22 12.62 -35.14
C GLY A 178 -0.45 13.10 -33.70
N ARG A 179 -1.55 12.64 -33.08
CA ARG A 179 -1.92 12.98 -31.70
C ARG A 179 -1.43 11.96 -30.65
N GLU A 180 -0.83 10.87 -31.10
CA GLU A 180 -0.36 9.78 -30.24
C GLU A 180 1.17 9.64 -30.31
N PHE A 181 1.71 8.85 -29.40
CA PHE A 181 3.11 8.46 -29.32
C PHE A 181 3.23 6.97 -29.61
N GLN A 182 4.03 6.63 -30.61
CA GLN A 182 4.40 5.26 -30.93
C GLN A 182 5.65 4.91 -30.12
N LEU A 183 5.58 3.85 -29.33
CA LEU A 183 6.74 3.29 -28.64
C LEU A 183 7.68 2.62 -29.65
N ASP A 184 8.98 2.72 -29.42
CA ASP A 184 10.02 2.09 -30.23
C ASP A 184 9.87 0.56 -30.30
N ASP A 185 9.91 0.02 -31.53
CA ASP A 185 9.72 -1.41 -31.80
C ASP A 185 10.74 -2.31 -31.08
N THR A 186 11.93 -1.81 -30.75
CA THR A 186 12.94 -2.61 -30.02
C THR A 186 12.52 -2.86 -28.59
N ILE A 187 11.88 -1.88 -27.94
CA ILE A 187 11.27 -2.05 -26.62
C ILE A 187 10.02 -2.92 -26.71
N GLN A 188 9.21 -2.72 -27.77
CA GLN A 188 7.99 -3.50 -27.99
C GLN A 188 8.27 -5.02 -28.01
N ARG A 189 9.34 -5.43 -28.70
CA ARG A 189 9.74 -6.84 -28.84
C ARG A 189 10.22 -7.49 -27.54
N CYS A 190 10.56 -6.71 -26.51
CA CYS A 190 10.97 -7.26 -25.21
C CYS A 190 9.79 -7.77 -24.36
N VAL A 191 8.55 -7.40 -24.72
CA VAL A 191 7.36 -7.67 -23.93
C VAL A 191 6.41 -8.61 -24.67
N LYS A 192 5.96 -9.66 -23.99
CA LYS A 192 4.89 -10.54 -24.44
C LYS A 192 3.65 -10.29 -23.60
N PHE A 193 2.49 -10.21 -24.23
CA PHE A 193 1.20 -10.08 -23.55
C PHE A 193 0.39 -11.37 -23.62
N GLU A 194 -0.22 -11.77 -22.50
CA GLU A 194 -1.11 -12.93 -22.42
C GLU A 194 -2.36 -12.63 -21.59
N ALA A 195 -3.53 -13.02 -22.09
CA ALA A 195 -4.77 -12.95 -21.34
C ALA A 195 -4.80 -14.07 -20.28
N ARG A 196 -4.61 -13.71 -19.01
CA ARG A 196 -4.56 -14.65 -17.88
C ARG A 196 -5.29 -14.05 -16.69
N ASN A 197 -5.93 -14.92 -15.90
CA ASN A 197 -6.51 -14.53 -14.63
C ASN A 197 -5.55 -14.89 -13.49
N LEU A 198 -5.17 -13.90 -12.67
CA LEU A 198 -4.26 -14.09 -11.54
C LEU A 198 -4.84 -14.98 -10.42
N VAL A 199 -6.17 -15.09 -10.36
CA VAL A 199 -6.87 -15.94 -9.39
C VAL A 199 -6.81 -17.42 -9.77
N ASP A 200 -6.58 -17.74 -11.05
CA ASP A 200 -6.45 -19.12 -11.50
C ASP A 200 -5.09 -19.69 -11.10
N ASP A 201 -5.05 -20.95 -10.66
CA ASP A 201 -3.81 -21.69 -10.37
C ASP A 201 -3.19 -22.24 -11.66
N ASP A 202 -2.91 -21.33 -12.60
CA ASP A 202 -2.29 -21.63 -13.88
C ASP A 202 -0.85 -22.12 -13.69
N ILE A 203 -0.63 -23.41 -13.98
CA ILE A 203 0.65 -24.10 -13.76
C ILE A 203 1.79 -23.48 -14.58
N GLU A 204 1.50 -22.95 -15.77
CA GLU A 204 2.52 -22.32 -16.61
C GLU A 204 2.86 -20.92 -16.11
N LEU A 205 1.84 -20.13 -15.73
CA LEU A 205 2.04 -18.80 -15.16
C LEU A 205 2.85 -18.90 -13.86
N TRP A 206 2.38 -19.73 -12.92
CA TRP A 206 2.90 -19.82 -11.55
C TRP A 206 3.98 -20.89 -11.35
N ARG A 207 4.65 -21.29 -12.43
CA ARG A 207 5.75 -22.27 -12.37
C ARG A 207 6.81 -21.83 -11.35
N PRO A 208 7.29 -22.72 -10.46
CA PRO A 208 8.25 -22.36 -9.42
C PRO A 208 9.54 -21.73 -9.96
N ALA A 209 10.05 -20.72 -9.25
CA ALA A 209 11.31 -20.02 -9.56
C ALA A 209 11.44 -19.55 -11.03
N ARG A 210 10.31 -19.25 -11.68
CA ARG A 210 10.23 -18.76 -13.06
C ARG A 210 10.69 -17.31 -13.19
N TYR A 211 10.39 -16.45 -12.22
CA TYR A 211 10.56 -15.01 -12.34
C TYR A 211 11.70 -14.49 -11.46
N ASP A 212 12.49 -13.57 -11.98
CA ASP A 212 13.47 -12.82 -11.18
C ASP A 212 12.83 -11.59 -10.52
N VAL A 213 11.85 -10.98 -11.19
CA VAL A 213 11.12 -9.81 -10.70
C VAL A 213 9.65 -9.91 -11.08
N VAL A 214 8.76 -9.60 -10.13
CA VAL A 214 7.32 -9.50 -10.33
C VAL A 214 6.87 -8.10 -9.91
N PHE A 215 6.19 -7.41 -10.81
CA PHE A 215 5.39 -6.23 -10.50
C PHE A 215 3.93 -6.69 -10.46
N CYS A 216 3.24 -6.43 -9.35
CA CYS A 216 1.82 -6.70 -9.18
C CYS A 216 1.20 -5.51 -8.45
N ARG A 217 1.03 -4.40 -9.16
CA ARG A 217 0.72 -3.10 -8.56
C ARG A 217 -0.71 -2.66 -8.86
N ASN A 218 -1.42 -2.21 -7.84
CA ASN A 218 -2.78 -1.69 -7.92
C ASN A 218 -3.80 -2.71 -8.47
N VAL A 219 -3.64 -3.98 -8.09
CA VAL A 219 -4.46 -5.11 -8.57
C VAL A 219 -5.07 -5.87 -7.40
N MET A 220 -4.30 -6.12 -6.34
CA MET A 220 -4.74 -6.86 -5.17
C MET A 220 -5.88 -6.16 -4.43
N MET A 221 -5.96 -4.83 -4.54
CA MET A 221 -7.05 -4.03 -3.98
C MET A 221 -8.46 -4.44 -4.46
N TYR A 222 -8.57 -5.19 -5.57
CA TYR A 222 -9.84 -5.70 -6.08
C TYR A 222 -10.15 -7.12 -5.63
N PHE A 223 -9.27 -7.80 -4.88
CA PHE A 223 -9.44 -9.20 -4.51
C PHE A 223 -9.97 -9.37 -3.10
N THR A 224 -10.68 -10.48 -2.87
CA THR A 224 -11.05 -10.87 -1.50
C THR A 224 -9.80 -11.25 -0.69
N PRO A 225 -9.83 -11.18 0.66
CA PRO A 225 -8.67 -11.54 1.49
C PRO A 225 -8.09 -12.94 1.19
N GLY A 226 -8.95 -13.93 0.98
CA GLY A 226 -8.51 -15.29 0.63
C GLY A 226 -7.85 -15.38 -0.75
N GLN A 227 -8.32 -14.60 -1.73
CA GLN A 227 -7.71 -14.53 -3.06
C GLN A 227 -6.37 -13.79 -3.04
N MET A 228 -6.26 -12.70 -2.26
CA MET A 228 -5.00 -12.00 -2.05
C MET A 228 -3.94 -12.95 -1.47
N GLN A 229 -4.29 -13.70 -0.42
CA GLN A 229 -3.41 -14.70 0.19
C GLN A 229 -2.93 -15.73 -0.83
N ALA A 230 -3.87 -16.37 -1.56
CA ALA A 230 -3.53 -17.38 -2.55
C ALA A 230 -2.66 -16.83 -3.70
N LEU A 231 -2.90 -15.59 -4.12
CA LEU A 231 -2.07 -14.93 -5.13
C LEU A 231 -0.65 -14.69 -4.61
N ILE A 232 -0.49 -14.18 -3.39
CA ILE A 232 0.83 -13.97 -2.80
C ILE A 232 1.59 -15.29 -2.65
N ASP A 233 0.92 -16.38 -2.24
CA ASP A 233 1.55 -17.70 -2.16
C ASP A 233 2.06 -18.19 -3.54
N ARG A 234 1.30 -17.94 -4.60
CA ARG A 234 1.73 -18.25 -5.98
C ARG A 234 2.87 -17.37 -6.45
N ILE A 235 2.82 -16.06 -6.18
CA ILE A 235 3.90 -15.11 -6.51
C ILE A 235 5.18 -15.53 -5.77
N SER A 236 5.09 -15.79 -4.46
CA SER A 236 6.21 -16.27 -3.64
C SER A 236 6.85 -17.50 -4.27
N ARG A 237 6.07 -18.56 -4.54
CA ARG A 237 6.59 -19.79 -5.16
C ARG A 237 7.20 -19.57 -6.54
N SER A 238 6.61 -18.71 -7.36
CA SER A 238 7.05 -18.46 -8.75
C SER A 238 8.26 -17.52 -8.86
N LEU A 239 8.54 -16.70 -7.84
CA LEU A 239 9.78 -15.93 -7.77
C LEU A 239 10.99 -16.84 -7.55
N ALA A 240 12.12 -16.51 -8.15
CA ALA A 240 13.38 -17.15 -7.82
C ALA A 240 13.82 -16.77 -6.39
N PRO A 241 14.62 -17.59 -5.71
CA PRO A 241 15.30 -17.17 -4.48
C PRO A 241 16.04 -15.84 -4.69
N GLY A 242 15.89 -14.91 -3.73
CA GLY A 242 16.39 -13.54 -3.83
C GLY A 242 15.66 -12.66 -4.87
N GLY A 243 14.58 -13.16 -5.49
CA GLY A 243 13.78 -12.44 -6.48
C GLY A 243 12.95 -11.31 -5.86
N TYR A 244 12.48 -10.38 -6.67
CA TYR A 244 11.86 -9.15 -6.18
C TYR A 244 10.38 -9.04 -6.51
N LEU A 245 9.60 -8.50 -5.58
CA LEU A 245 8.19 -8.19 -5.73
C LEU A 245 7.93 -6.70 -5.46
N PHE A 246 7.30 -6.03 -6.42
CA PHE A 246 6.82 -4.66 -6.30
C PHE A 246 5.30 -4.64 -6.27
N LEU A 247 4.73 -4.02 -5.24
CA LEU A 247 3.29 -3.82 -5.05
C LEU A 247 2.93 -2.35 -5.17
N GLY A 248 1.64 -2.04 -5.34
CA GLY A 248 1.13 -0.68 -5.30
C GLY A 248 1.31 -0.05 -3.92
N HIS A 249 1.23 1.28 -3.88
CA HIS A 249 1.54 2.06 -2.68
C HIS A 249 0.59 1.77 -1.51
N ALA A 250 -0.65 1.39 -1.82
CA ALA A 250 -1.66 1.02 -0.84
C ALA A 250 -1.69 -0.48 -0.52
N GLU A 251 -0.83 -1.29 -1.14
CA GLU A 251 -0.83 -2.75 -1.05
C GLU A 251 0.33 -3.24 -0.18
N THR A 252 0.06 -4.20 0.71
CA THR A 252 1.07 -4.71 1.66
C THR A 252 0.98 -6.22 1.82
N LEU A 253 2.12 -6.87 2.07
CA LEU A 253 2.20 -8.28 2.43
C LEU A 253 1.92 -8.53 3.93
N HIS A 254 1.59 -7.49 4.69
CA HIS A 254 1.33 -7.62 6.12
C HIS A 254 0.20 -8.63 6.37
N ARG A 255 0.49 -9.66 7.18
CA ARG A 255 -0.38 -10.83 7.47
C ARG A 255 -0.66 -11.75 6.28
N LEU A 256 -0.12 -11.46 5.09
CA LEU A 256 -0.26 -12.30 3.91
C LEU A 256 0.95 -13.22 3.70
N SER A 257 2.18 -12.79 3.98
CA SER A 257 3.34 -13.70 3.82
C SER A 257 4.51 -13.30 4.71
N GLN A 258 5.31 -14.30 5.09
CA GLN A 258 6.60 -14.13 5.77
C GLN A 258 7.80 -14.47 4.89
N ASP A 259 7.56 -14.85 3.62
CA ASP A 259 8.58 -15.35 2.70
C ASP A 259 9.48 -14.23 2.14
N PHE A 260 9.27 -12.99 2.55
CA PHE A 260 9.91 -11.81 2.00
C PHE A 260 10.63 -10.99 3.07
N HIS A 261 11.74 -10.38 2.66
CA HIS A 261 12.36 -9.25 3.32
C HIS A 261 11.76 -7.95 2.78
N LEU A 262 11.28 -7.06 3.64
CA LEU A 262 10.90 -5.71 3.25
C LEU A 262 12.18 -4.89 3.01
N ARG A 263 12.29 -4.29 1.83
CA ARG A 263 13.38 -3.39 1.45
C ARG A 263 12.85 -1.97 1.34
N HIS A 264 13.65 -1.01 1.80
CA HIS A 264 13.36 0.41 1.71
C HIS A 264 14.59 1.14 1.20
N THR A 265 14.49 1.67 -0.02
CA THR A 265 15.53 2.48 -0.66
C THR A 265 14.86 3.37 -1.70
N HIS A 266 15.49 4.48 -2.07
CA HIS A 266 14.97 5.35 -3.14
C HIS A 266 13.53 5.80 -2.84
N GLU A 267 13.23 6.14 -1.57
CA GLU A 267 11.92 6.68 -1.14
C GLU A 267 10.74 5.73 -1.41
N THR A 268 11.00 4.42 -1.49
CA THR A 268 9.94 3.43 -1.73
C THR A 268 10.20 2.09 -1.04
N PHE A 269 9.12 1.34 -0.88
CA PHE A 269 9.11 -0.01 -0.32
C PHE A 269 8.88 -1.05 -1.41
N TYR A 270 9.59 -2.16 -1.29
CA TYR A 270 9.48 -3.33 -2.15
C TYR A 270 9.96 -4.57 -1.40
N TYR A 271 9.71 -5.75 -1.94
CA TYR A 271 9.90 -7.01 -1.22
C TYR A 271 10.93 -7.88 -1.94
N GLN A 272 11.84 -8.50 -1.20
CA GLN A 272 12.78 -9.48 -1.73
C GLN A 272 12.46 -10.85 -1.16
N ARG A 273 12.19 -11.84 -2.01
CA ARG A 273 11.97 -13.22 -1.61
C ARG A 273 13.21 -13.74 -0.89
N ARG A 274 13.01 -14.37 0.27
CA ARG A 274 14.06 -15.02 1.04
C ARG A 274 14.75 -16.11 0.23
N GLU A 275 16.01 -16.35 0.56
CA GLU A 275 16.77 -17.49 0.03
C GLU A 275 16.24 -18.79 0.63
N ASP A 276 16.28 -19.89 -0.12
CA ASP A 276 15.78 -21.19 0.36
C ASP A 276 16.58 -21.71 1.58
N ASN A 277 17.81 -21.20 1.79
CA ASN A 277 18.71 -21.53 2.90
C ASN A 277 18.95 -20.36 3.87
N ASP A 278 18.03 -19.40 3.97
CA ASP A 278 18.17 -18.25 4.87
C ASP A 278 18.36 -18.71 6.34
N PRO A 279 19.51 -18.43 7.01
CA PRO A 279 19.74 -18.82 8.40
C PRO A 279 18.83 -18.10 9.40
N HIS A 280 18.10 -17.07 8.95
CA HIS A 280 17.04 -16.40 9.70
C HIS A 280 15.63 -16.95 9.38
N ALA A 281 15.52 -18.05 8.63
CA ALA A 281 14.28 -18.80 8.50
C ALA A 281 13.85 -19.31 9.89
N ARG A 282 12.96 -18.57 10.55
CA ARG A 282 12.30 -19.09 11.74
C ARG A 282 11.48 -20.32 11.34
N PRO A 283 11.47 -21.39 12.14
CA PRO A 283 10.58 -22.51 11.90
C PRO A 283 9.14 -21.99 11.83
N PRO A 284 8.26 -22.60 11.01
CA PRO A 284 6.87 -22.19 10.90
C PRO A 284 6.28 -22.16 12.31
N CYS A 285 5.87 -20.96 12.73
CA CYS A 285 5.09 -20.81 13.95
C CYS A 285 3.82 -21.66 13.76
N PRO A 286 3.45 -22.55 14.70
CA PRO A 286 2.19 -23.27 14.58
C PRO A 286 1.06 -22.24 14.41
N PRO A 287 0.00 -22.56 13.64
CA PRO A 287 -1.10 -21.64 13.44
C PRO A 287 -1.65 -21.26 14.81
N THR A 288 -1.35 -20.05 15.26
CA THR A 288 -2.04 -19.47 16.40
C THR A 288 -3.48 -19.34 15.96
N ALA A 289 -4.37 -20.04 16.67
CA ALA A 289 -5.79 -19.82 16.59
C ALA A 289 -6.07 -18.30 16.62
N PRO A 290 -7.10 -17.80 15.91
CA PRO A 290 -7.46 -16.40 15.99
C PRO A 290 -7.54 -16.02 17.46
N SER A 291 -6.65 -15.12 17.89
CA SER A 291 -6.80 -14.47 19.19
C SER A 291 -8.17 -13.82 19.12
N ALA A 292 -9.12 -14.36 19.88
CA ALA A 292 -10.45 -13.81 20.00
C ALA A 292 -10.32 -12.31 20.27
N LEU A 293 -11.16 -11.51 19.60
CA LEU A 293 -11.38 -10.10 19.91
C LEU A 293 -11.36 -9.92 21.44
N ALA A 294 -10.30 -9.31 21.96
CA ALA A 294 -10.44 -8.59 23.21
C ALA A 294 -11.21 -7.32 22.82
N ALA A 295 -12.47 -7.25 23.23
CA ALA A 295 -13.36 -6.13 22.95
C ALA A 295 -12.67 -4.81 23.28
N ALA A 296 -12.30 -4.05 22.25
CA ALA A 296 -11.80 -2.70 22.39
C ALA A 296 -12.94 -1.81 22.91
N VAL A 297 -12.65 -0.97 23.90
CA VAL A 297 -13.51 0.20 24.18
C VAL A 297 -13.52 1.04 22.90
N PRO A 298 -14.68 1.50 22.39
CA PRO A 298 -14.73 2.33 21.20
C PRO A 298 -13.82 3.57 21.35
N LEU A 299 -12.98 3.87 20.36
CA LEU A 299 -12.09 5.05 20.35
C LEU A 299 -12.86 6.35 20.68
N VAL A 300 -14.10 6.43 20.20
CA VAL A 300 -15.05 7.51 20.50
C VAL A 300 -15.24 7.70 22.01
N ALA A 301 -15.40 6.62 22.78
CA ALA A 301 -15.54 6.70 24.23
C ALA A 301 -14.23 7.09 24.93
N ALA A 302 -13.06 6.74 24.38
CA ALA A 302 -11.77 7.12 24.94
C ALA A 302 -11.46 8.62 24.73
N VAL A 303 -11.90 9.21 23.61
CA VAL A 303 -11.74 10.65 23.34
C VAL A 303 -12.78 11.47 24.11
N ASP A 304 -14.00 10.98 24.28
CA ASP A 304 -15.05 11.64 25.06
C ASP A 304 -14.81 11.60 26.58
N ASP A 305 -14.18 10.55 27.13
CA ASP A 305 -13.87 10.45 28.58
C ASP A 305 -12.58 11.21 28.99
N SER A 306 -11.68 11.55 28.06
CA SER A 306 -10.31 12.01 28.37
C SER A 306 -10.02 13.49 28.09
N ASP A 307 -10.93 14.24 27.47
CA ASP A 307 -10.77 15.66 27.11
C ASP A 307 -9.47 16.00 26.32
N SER A 308 -8.66 15.02 25.88
CA SER A 308 -7.33 15.18 25.30
C SER A 308 -6.98 14.10 24.28
N TRP A 309 -6.54 14.53 23.07
CA TRP A 309 -6.13 13.58 22.01
C TRP A 309 -4.85 12.85 22.43
N VAL A 310 -3.92 13.58 23.02
CA VAL A 310 -2.70 13.03 23.65
C VAL A 310 -3.02 11.99 24.73
N GLU A 311 -4.06 12.23 25.54
CA GLU A 311 -4.49 11.28 26.58
C GLU A 311 -5.13 10.02 26.02
N ALA A 312 -5.87 10.12 24.90
CA ALA A 312 -6.38 8.98 24.17
C ALA A 312 -5.24 8.11 23.59
N ILE A 313 -4.21 8.74 23.03
CA ILE A 313 -2.99 8.06 22.55
C ILE A 313 -2.24 7.39 23.71
N ARG A 314 -2.07 8.08 24.84
CA ARG A 314 -1.41 7.56 26.04
C ARG A 314 -2.16 6.36 26.60
N THR A 315 -3.48 6.47 26.77
CA THR A 315 -4.34 5.40 27.31
C THR A 315 -4.35 4.17 26.41
N ALA A 316 -4.34 4.35 25.09
CA ALA A 316 -4.20 3.24 24.15
C ALA A 316 -2.83 2.56 24.27
N SER A 317 -1.75 3.35 24.36
CA SER A 317 -0.39 2.85 24.50
C SER A 317 -0.15 2.11 25.83
N GLU A 318 -0.73 2.58 26.93
CA GLU A 318 -0.63 1.93 28.25
C GLU A 318 -1.44 0.62 28.34
N ARG A 319 -2.62 0.55 27.70
CA ARG A 319 -3.41 -0.68 27.60
C ARG A 319 -2.63 -1.77 26.87
N ILE A 320 -1.98 -1.41 25.77
CA ILE A 320 -1.12 -2.30 24.99
C ILE A 320 0.07 -2.78 25.85
N GLN A 321 0.72 -1.87 26.58
CA GLN A 321 1.84 -2.21 27.46
C GLN A 321 1.43 -3.14 28.61
N ALA A 322 0.30 -2.89 29.27
CA ALA A 322 -0.23 -3.74 30.33
C ALA A 322 -0.62 -5.16 29.84
N LEU A 323 -1.07 -5.28 28.59
CA LEU A 323 -1.34 -6.57 27.95
C LEU A 323 -0.04 -7.31 27.57
N ALA A 324 1.02 -6.58 27.23
CA ALA A 324 2.33 -7.14 26.90
C ALA A 324 3.17 -7.59 28.12
N GLU A 325 2.94 -7.00 29.30
CA GLU A 325 3.69 -7.27 30.54
C GLU A 325 3.20 -8.48 31.37
N SER A 326 2.28 -9.31 30.83
CA SER A 326 1.87 -10.56 31.48
C SER A 326 3.07 -11.50 31.75
N PRO A 327 3.17 -12.20 32.90
CA PRO A 327 4.44 -12.72 33.46
C PRO A 327 5.17 -13.81 32.64
N PHE A 328 4.66 -14.19 31.46
CA PHE A 328 5.11 -15.35 30.71
C PHE A 328 5.99 -15.07 29.49
N ARG A 329 6.49 -13.84 29.29
CA ARG A 329 7.45 -13.53 28.22
C ARG A 329 8.56 -12.59 28.66
N ARG A 330 9.48 -13.08 29.49
CA ARG A 330 10.85 -12.54 29.52
C ARG A 330 11.82 -13.63 29.08
N ALA A 331 12.12 -13.65 27.79
CA ALA A 331 13.31 -14.32 27.28
C ALA A 331 14.40 -13.25 27.11
N ALA A 332 15.52 -13.42 27.82
CA ALA A 332 16.67 -12.53 27.73
C ALA A 332 17.31 -12.62 26.32
N MET A 333 17.64 -11.47 25.74
CA MET A 333 18.47 -11.40 24.52
C MET A 333 19.95 -11.65 24.86
N PRO A 334 20.71 -12.38 24.04
CA PRO A 334 22.16 -12.38 24.14
C PRO A 334 22.72 -11.07 23.59
N ALA A 335 23.63 -10.46 24.33
CA ALA A 335 24.42 -9.32 23.87
C ALA A 335 25.49 -9.82 22.88
N ALA A 336 25.40 -9.41 21.60
CA ALA A 336 26.53 -9.01 20.74
C ALA A 336 26.13 -9.07 19.24
N ALA A 337 26.19 -7.93 18.55
CA ALA A 337 27.17 -7.63 17.50
C ALA A 337 26.75 -6.33 16.80
N LEU A 338 27.58 -5.29 16.92
CA LEU A 338 27.43 -4.02 16.20
C LEU A 338 27.58 -4.27 14.69
N ALA A 339 26.47 -4.24 13.96
CA ALA A 339 26.45 -4.05 12.51
C ALA A 339 26.29 -2.55 12.23
N GLN A 340 27.16 -2.03 11.36
CA GLN A 340 27.15 -0.64 10.91
C GLN A 340 25.97 -0.42 9.95
N GLN A 341 25.28 0.72 10.15
CA GLN A 341 23.99 1.17 9.59
C GLN A 341 22.74 0.76 10.40
N PRO A 342 21.85 1.71 10.74
CA PRO A 342 20.66 1.43 11.53
C PRO A 342 19.68 0.56 10.72
N ASP A 343 19.48 -0.69 11.13
CA ASP A 343 18.37 -1.51 10.63
C ASP A 343 17.06 -1.03 11.25
N LEU A 344 16.53 0.06 10.69
CA LEU A 344 15.22 0.60 11.06
C LEU A 344 14.09 -0.39 10.79
N GLY A 345 14.31 -1.39 9.92
CA GLY A 345 13.33 -2.43 9.61
C GLY A 345 12.90 -3.21 10.85
N ALA A 346 13.86 -3.59 11.70
CA ALA A 346 13.59 -4.26 12.97
C ALA A 346 12.75 -3.40 13.93
N VAL A 347 13.01 -2.08 13.95
CA VAL A 347 12.26 -1.12 14.80
C VAL A 347 10.82 -0.97 14.30
N PHE A 348 10.62 -0.86 12.98
CA PHE A 348 9.29 -0.83 12.38
C PHE A 348 8.51 -2.13 12.60
N ASP A 349 9.19 -3.29 12.59
CA ASP A 349 8.54 -4.57 12.90
C ASP A 349 8.08 -4.64 14.37
N LEU A 350 8.84 -4.06 15.29
CA LEU A 350 8.44 -3.94 16.69
C LEU A 350 7.26 -2.97 16.86
N LEU A 351 7.25 -1.84 16.15
CA LEU A 351 6.11 -0.92 16.10
C LEU A 351 4.83 -1.61 15.59
N ARG A 352 4.91 -2.40 14.50
CA ARG A 352 3.77 -3.15 13.95
C ARG A 352 3.25 -4.23 14.90
N GLN A 353 4.12 -4.75 15.76
CA GLN A 353 3.76 -5.71 16.81
C GLN A 353 3.30 -5.02 18.10
N GLU A 354 3.18 -3.68 18.09
CA GLU A 354 2.84 -2.86 19.25
C GLU A 354 3.85 -3.03 20.41
N ARG A 355 5.06 -3.50 20.11
CA ARG A 355 6.17 -3.72 21.06
C ARG A 355 7.01 -2.46 21.18
N PHE A 356 6.34 -1.35 21.52
CA PHE A 356 6.96 -0.04 21.64
C PHE A 356 8.13 -0.04 22.62
N ALA A 357 8.04 -0.81 23.72
CA ALA A 357 9.08 -1.09 24.71
C ALA A 357 10.44 -1.39 24.05
N GLU A 358 10.43 -2.40 23.19
CA GLU A 358 11.62 -2.98 22.56
C GLU A 358 12.08 -2.15 21.37
N ALA A 359 11.14 -1.54 20.63
CA ALA A 359 11.44 -0.63 19.52
C ALA A 359 12.33 0.53 20.00
N PHE A 360 11.99 1.12 21.15
CA PHE A 360 12.77 2.20 21.75
C PHE A 360 14.15 1.76 22.24
N GLU A 361 14.26 0.58 22.85
CA GLU A 361 15.55 0.05 23.30
C GLU A 361 16.48 -0.21 22.11
N GLN A 362 15.94 -0.66 20.98
CA GLN A 362 16.70 -0.79 19.73
C GLN A 362 17.16 0.55 19.18
N ILE A 363 16.30 1.58 19.15
CA ILE A 363 16.71 2.93 18.74
C ILE A 363 17.80 3.49 19.68
N ARG A 364 17.65 3.31 20.99
CA ARG A 364 18.63 3.80 21.97
C ARG A 364 19.97 3.05 21.88
N ALA A 365 19.96 1.84 21.35
CA ALA A 365 21.17 1.03 21.12
C ALA A 365 21.91 1.37 19.81
N LEU A 366 21.36 2.28 18.98
CA LEU A 366 22.01 2.71 17.75
C LEU A 366 23.29 3.53 18.03
N ALA A 367 24.24 3.47 17.11
CA ALA A 367 25.50 4.20 17.21
C ALA A 367 25.27 5.74 17.24
N PRO A 368 26.12 6.53 17.91
CA PRO A 368 25.98 7.98 18.00
C PRO A 368 25.89 8.69 16.65
N GLU A 369 26.52 8.15 15.61
CA GLU A 369 26.48 8.67 14.24
C GLU A 369 25.11 8.44 13.58
N ALA A 370 24.47 7.30 13.84
CA ALA A 370 23.10 7.01 13.38
C ALA A 370 22.05 7.82 14.17
N SER A 371 22.38 8.27 15.38
CA SER A 371 21.51 9.12 16.20
C SER A 371 21.34 10.55 15.66
N ARG A 372 22.01 10.92 14.55
CA ARG A 372 21.82 12.21 13.85
C ARG A 372 21.00 12.09 12.57
N ASP A 373 20.60 10.87 12.19
CA ASP A 373 19.77 10.63 11.03
C ASP A 373 18.35 11.18 11.27
N PRO A 374 17.78 11.99 10.35
CA PRO A 374 16.44 12.57 10.51
C PRO A 374 15.34 11.55 10.82
N ASP A 375 15.40 10.37 10.20
CA ASP A 375 14.39 9.32 10.39
C ASP A 375 14.52 8.67 11.77
N VAL A 376 15.76 8.50 12.26
CA VAL A 376 16.03 8.00 13.63
C VAL A 376 15.54 9.00 14.67
N LEU A 377 15.76 10.29 14.46
CA LEU A 377 15.30 11.37 15.34
C LEU A 377 13.77 11.43 15.41
N LEU A 378 13.11 11.36 14.25
CA LEU A 378 11.65 11.36 14.14
C LEU A 378 11.03 10.15 14.85
N LEU A 379 11.60 8.96 14.61
CA LEU A 379 11.12 7.71 15.19
C LEU A 379 11.30 7.69 16.73
N HIS A 380 12.39 8.27 17.22
CA HIS A 380 12.64 8.43 18.64
C HIS A 380 11.57 9.35 19.27
N ALA A 381 11.30 10.50 18.65
CA ALA A 381 10.30 11.44 19.13
C ALA A 381 8.89 10.83 19.17
N VAL A 382 8.48 10.13 18.11
CA VAL A 382 7.18 9.42 18.03
C VAL A 382 7.05 8.40 19.17
N LEU A 383 8.07 7.58 19.41
CA LEU A 383 8.04 6.57 20.47
C LEU A 383 7.98 7.17 21.88
N LEU A 384 8.63 8.31 22.10
CA LEU A 384 8.54 9.04 23.35
C LEU A 384 7.15 9.64 23.56
N ALA A 385 6.56 10.20 22.50
CA ALA A 385 5.22 10.76 22.53
C ALA A 385 4.16 9.69 22.86
N HIS A 386 4.22 8.52 22.23
CA HIS A 386 3.32 7.40 22.52
C HIS A 386 3.41 6.91 23.97
N ARG A 387 4.57 7.07 24.61
CA ARG A 387 4.77 6.71 26.02
C ARG A 387 4.45 7.85 27.01
N GLY A 388 3.91 8.96 26.53
CA GLY A 388 3.62 10.13 27.36
C GLY A 388 4.86 10.89 27.86
N ARG A 389 6.06 10.59 27.35
CA ARG A 389 7.30 11.32 27.69
C ARG A 389 7.43 12.58 26.81
N LEU A 390 6.43 13.46 26.90
CA LEU A 390 6.23 14.57 25.96
C LEU A 390 7.36 15.60 25.99
N SER A 391 7.91 15.92 27.16
CA SER A 391 9.03 16.87 27.26
C SER A 391 10.28 16.36 26.55
N GLU A 392 10.55 15.05 26.62
CA GLU A 392 11.68 14.46 25.90
C GLU A 392 11.39 14.36 24.40
N ALA A 393 10.17 14.00 24.02
CA ALA A 393 9.75 14.00 22.62
C ALA A 393 9.95 15.38 21.98
N GLU A 394 9.60 16.46 22.70
CA GLU A 394 9.80 17.85 22.25
C GLU A 394 11.28 18.18 22.03
N GLU A 395 12.18 17.74 22.92
CA GLU A 395 13.63 17.91 22.73
C GLU A 395 14.15 17.20 21.47
N TRP A 396 13.65 16.00 21.17
CA TRP A 396 14.04 15.26 19.97
C TRP A 396 13.45 15.87 18.69
N CYS A 397 12.21 16.35 18.74
CA CYS A 397 11.63 17.13 17.63
C CYS A 397 12.44 18.42 17.40
N GLY A 398 12.88 19.12 18.46
CA GLY A 398 13.73 20.30 18.35
C GLY A 398 15.05 20.01 17.62
N LYS A 399 15.75 18.93 18.01
CA LYS A 399 16.98 18.49 17.33
C LYS A 399 16.75 18.14 15.86
N LEU A 400 15.62 17.52 15.53
CA LEU A 400 15.26 17.21 14.15
C LEU A 400 14.97 18.49 13.36
N LEU A 401 14.21 19.42 13.92
CA LEU A 401 13.88 20.68 13.24
C LEU A 401 15.09 21.61 13.07
N GLU A 402 16.12 21.51 13.93
CA GLU A 402 17.42 22.17 13.70
C GLU A 402 18.17 21.63 12.47
N LEU A 403 17.92 20.37 12.09
CA LEU A 403 18.53 19.72 10.93
C LEU A 403 17.67 19.82 9.66
N ASP A 404 16.36 19.74 9.83
CA ASP A 404 15.34 19.76 8.78
C ASP A 404 14.12 20.55 9.28
N GLU A 405 14.15 21.86 9.07
CA GLU A 405 13.08 22.79 9.44
C GLU A 405 11.76 22.50 8.70
N LEU A 406 11.78 21.71 7.62
CA LEU A 406 10.61 21.42 6.78
C LEU A 406 10.00 20.04 7.07
N ASN A 407 10.37 19.41 8.18
CA ASN A 407 9.89 18.08 8.53
C ASN A 407 8.45 18.10 9.08
N ALA A 408 7.47 17.80 8.23
CA ALA A 408 6.05 17.79 8.60
C ALA A 408 5.73 16.82 9.76
N GLY A 409 6.38 15.64 9.80
CA GLY A 409 6.22 14.66 10.87
C GLY A 409 6.71 15.17 12.21
N ALA A 410 7.85 15.85 12.24
CA ALA A 410 8.41 16.47 13.44
C ALA A 410 7.50 17.58 13.97
N HIS A 411 6.97 18.43 13.09
CA HIS A 411 6.00 19.47 13.47
C HIS A 411 4.72 18.87 14.06
N TYR A 412 4.18 17.78 13.49
CA TYR A 412 3.02 17.11 14.07
C TYR A 412 3.31 16.53 15.47
N VAL A 413 4.43 15.83 15.67
CA VAL A 413 4.76 15.30 17.01
C VAL A 413 5.00 16.45 18.01
N PHE A 414 5.59 17.55 17.57
CA PHE A 414 5.77 18.76 18.37
C PHE A 414 4.41 19.34 18.80
N SER A 415 3.39 19.35 17.92
CA SER A 415 2.05 19.86 18.26
C SER A 415 1.39 19.05 19.39
N LEU A 416 1.54 17.72 19.37
CA LEU A 416 1.09 16.83 20.44
C LEU A 416 1.80 17.13 21.76
N CYS A 417 3.11 17.39 21.73
CA CYS A 417 3.86 17.77 22.93
C CYS A 417 3.35 19.10 23.52
N ARG A 418 3.05 20.08 22.66
CA ARG A 418 2.50 21.39 23.09
C ARG A 418 1.07 21.29 23.61
N GLU A 419 0.22 20.44 23.02
CA GLU A 419 -1.11 20.17 23.59
C GLU A 419 -0.98 19.59 25.00
N GLY A 420 -0.14 18.58 25.19
CA GLY A 420 0.08 17.97 26.51
C GLY A 420 0.75 18.89 27.54
N ALA A 421 1.54 19.87 27.09
CA ALA A 421 2.07 20.94 27.95
C ALA A 421 1.05 22.05 28.27
N GLY A 422 -0.16 21.98 27.71
CA GLY A 422 -1.19 23.02 27.83
C GLY A 422 -0.93 24.27 26.98
N ASP A 423 0.12 24.29 26.14
CA ASP A 423 0.36 25.35 25.17
C ASP A 423 -0.44 25.13 23.89
N ARG A 424 -1.72 25.47 23.98
CA ARG A 424 -2.64 25.38 22.85
C ARG A 424 -2.21 26.22 21.64
N LYS A 425 -1.60 27.39 21.86
CA LYS A 425 -1.19 28.26 20.75
C LYS A 425 -0.04 27.63 19.97
N GLY A 426 0.90 27.02 20.68
CA GLY A 426 1.96 26.21 20.09
C GLY A 426 1.42 25.01 19.33
N ALA A 427 0.47 24.26 19.91
CA ALA A 427 -0.13 23.09 19.26
C ALA A 427 -0.75 23.46 17.89
N LEU A 428 -1.63 24.48 17.86
CA LEU A 428 -2.24 24.96 16.63
C LEU A 428 -1.22 25.43 15.59
N HIS A 429 -0.18 26.15 16.02
CA HIS A 429 0.86 26.63 15.11
C HIS A 429 1.60 25.46 14.45
N HIS A 430 2.03 24.47 15.22
CA HIS A 430 2.79 23.34 14.71
C HIS A 430 1.94 22.42 13.82
N ASP A 431 0.65 22.19 14.13
CA ASP A 431 -0.23 21.45 13.21
C ASP A 431 -0.49 22.19 11.91
N GLN A 432 -0.67 23.52 11.95
CA GLN A 432 -0.83 24.33 10.73
C GLN A 432 0.42 24.27 9.86
N VAL A 433 1.60 24.30 10.48
CA VAL A 433 2.87 24.14 9.76
C VAL A 433 2.98 22.74 9.16
N ALA A 434 2.66 21.69 9.92
CA ALA A 434 2.68 20.31 9.41
C ALA A 434 1.72 20.12 8.21
N ALA A 435 0.50 20.64 8.31
CA ALA A 435 -0.51 20.60 7.25
C ALA A 435 -0.10 21.43 6.02
N TYR A 436 0.60 22.55 6.22
CA TYR A 436 1.11 23.37 5.13
C TYR A 436 2.27 22.69 4.38
N LEU A 437 3.18 22.06 5.12
CA LEU A 437 4.35 21.37 4.58
C LEU A 437 3.94 20.08 3.85
N ASP A 438 2.92 19.37 4.34
CA ASP A 438 2.36 18.19 3.70
C ASP A 438 0.82 18.23 3.71
N PRO A 439 0.18 18.78 2.65
CA PRO A 439 -1.27 18.84 2.52
C PRO A 439 -1.96 17.46 2.45
N GLY A 440 -1.19 16.39 2.24
CA GLY A 440 -1.69 15.02 2.22
C GLY A 440 -1.69 14.34 3.59
N PHE A 441 -1.20 15.00 4.64
CA PHE A 441 -1.03 14.40 5.96
C PHE A 441 -2.30 14.57 6.81
N ALA A 442 -3.08 13.50 7.00
CA ALA A 442 -4.36 13.58 7.69
C ALA A 442 -4.29 13.93 9.19
N MET A 443 -3.22 13.54 9.88
CA MET A 443 -3.16 13.62 11.34
C MET A 443 -3.15 15.05 11.91
N PRO A 444 -2.41 16.02 11.31
CA PRO A 444 -2.55 17.43 11.67
C PRO A 444 -3.98 17.96 11.53
N HIS A 445 -4.70 17.61 10.45
CA HIS A 445 -6.09 18.04 10.24
C HIS A 445 -7.05 17.43 11.27
N LEU A 446 -6.87 16.15 11.60
CA LEU A 446 -7.63 15.51 12.68
C LEU A 446 -7.40 16.25 14.01
N HIS A 447 -6.14 16.52 14.36
CA HIS A 447 -5.80 17.18 15.61
C HIS A 447 -6.31 18.63 15.67
N LEU A 448 -6.17 19.41 14.59
CA LEU A 448 -6.74 20.75 14.46
C LEU A 448 -8.27 20.74 14.64
N GLY A 449 -8.95 19.77 14.02
CA GLY A 449 -10.41 19.61 14.14
C GLY A 449 -10.85 19.32 15.57
N LEU A 450 -10.14 18.43 16.26
CA LEU A 450 -10.38 18.11 17.67
C LEU A 450 -10.12 19.33 18.57
N LEU A 451 -9.02 20.06 18.36
CA LEU A 451 -8.69 21.29 19.09
C LEU A 451 -9.73 22.40 18.85
N ALA A 452 -10.19 22.58 17.61
CA ALA A 452 -11.22 23.57 17.29
C ALA A 452 -12.56 23.25 17.97
N ARG A 453 -12.96 21.97 17.97
CA ARG A 453 -14.18 21.49 18.64
C ARG A 453 -14.18 21.80 20.12
N LYS A 454 -13.09 21.48 20.83
CA LYS A 454 -12.93 21.77 22.28
C LYS A 454 -13.15 23.23 22.61
N CYS A 455 -12.92 24.10 21.64
CA CYS A 455 -12.90 25.54 21.85
C CYS A 455 -14.17 26.22 21.37
N GLY A 456 -15.16 25.42 20.98
CA GLY A 456 -16.46 25.88 20.51
C GLY A 456 -16.46 26.41 19.08
N ASP A 457 -15.34 26.34 18.36
CA ASP A 457 -15.25 26.76 16.96
C ASP A 457 -15.73 25.63 16.05
N ARG A 458 -17.06 25.53 15.90
CA ARG A 458 -17.71 24.45 15.15
C ARG A 458 -17.42 24.49 13.66
N ASP A 459 -17.19 25.66 13.08
CA ASP A 459 -16.97 25.79 11.65
C ASP A 459 -15.54 25.42 11.28
N ALA A 460 -14.55 25.84 12.08
CA ALA A 460 -13.18 25.36 11.93
C ALA A 460 -13.08 23.85 12.20
N ALA A 461 -13.76 23.34 13.24
CA ALA A 461 -13.80 21.91 13.53
C ALA A 461 -14.37 21.10 12.36
N ARG A 462 -15.47 21.57 11.76
CA ARG A 462 -16.09 20.89 10.61
C ARG A 462 -15.13 20.82 9.42
N GLY A 463 -14.53 21.94 9.03
CA GLY A 463 -13.64 22.00 7.87
C GLY A 463 -12.44 21.07 8.01
N GLU A 464 -11.78 21.09 9.17
CA GLU A 464 -10.60 20.27 9.43
C GLU A 464 -10.94 18.77 9.55
N LEU A 465 -12.06 18.42 10.19
CA LEU A 465 -12.49 17.02 10.31
C LEU A 465 -12.98 16.41 8.99
N GLU A 466 -13.65 17.19 8.12
CA GLU A 466 -14.03 16.75 6.77
C GLU A 466 -12.78 16.51 5.91
N LEU A 467 -11.80 17.40 6.00
CA LEU A 467 -10.53 17.26 5.30
C LEU A 467 -9.77 16.02 5.80
N ALA A 468 -9.63 15.87 7.12
CA ALA A 468 -9.03 14.70 7.75
C ALA A 468 -9.73 13.39 7.33
N LEU A 469 -11.07 13.36 7.30
CA LEU A 469 -11.84 12.21 6.85
C LEU A 469 -11.54 11.84 5.39
N SER A 470 -11.39 12.84 4.52
CA SER A 470 -11.03 12.61 3.11
C SER A 470 -9.61 12.09 2.93
N LEU A 471 -8.67 12.61 3.73
CA LEU A 471 -7.25 12.25 3.68
C LEU A 471 -7.03 10.86 4.27
N LEU A 472 -7.68 10.52 5.40
CA LEU A 472 -7.59 9.21 6.04
C LEU A 472 -7.98 8.05 5.12
N GLN A 473 -8.87 8.27 4.15
CA GLN A 473 -9.23 7.24 3.15
C GLN A 473 -8.05 6.86 2.23
N ARG A 474 -7.09 7.77 2.07
CA ARG A 474 -5.94 7.66 1.15
C ARG A 474 -4.60 7.69 1.87
N GLU A 475 -4.60 7.89 3.18
CA GLU A 475 -3.41 8.03 4.02
C GLU A 475 -2.54 6.77 3.96
N ASP A 476 -1.23 6.97 3.88
CA ASP A 476 -0.25 5.89 3.84
C ASP A 476 -0.28 5.05 5.14
N PRO A 477 -0.34 3.70 5.08
CA PRO A 477 -0.36 2.85 6.27
C PRO A 477 0.87 2.97 7.18
N SER A 478 2.05 3.27 6.64
CA SER A 478 3.28 3.47 7.44
C SER A 478 3.22 4.80 8.19
N ARG A 479 2.60 5.83 7.60
CA ARG A 479 2.33 7.11 8.25
C ARG A 479 1.28 6.98 9.35
N LEU A 480 0.23 6.19 9.13
CA LEU A 480 -0.74 5.85 10.18
C LEU A 480 -0.10 5.03 11.32
N LEU A 481 0.81 4.12 11.02
CA LEU A 481 1.56 3.37 12.03
C LEU A 481 2.38 4.29 12.93
N LEU A 482 2.99 5.33 12.35
CA LEU A 482 3.83 6.28 13.08
C LEU A 482 3.02 7.32 13.85
N PHE A 483 2.01 7.91 13.22
CA PHE A 483 1.37 9.11 13.73
C PHE A 483 -0.09 8.90 14.17
N GLY A 484 -0.68 7.74 13.86
CA GLY A 484 -2.05 7.40 14.22
C GLY A 484 -2.25 7.05 15.70
N GLY A 485 -1.20 7.15 16.54
CA GLY A 485 -1.32 6.95 17.98
C GLY A 485 -1.69 5.52 18.40
N GLY A 486 -1.37 4.54 17.56
CA GLY A 486 -1.75 3.13 17.76
C GLY A 486 -3.15 2.77 17.22
N PHE A 487 -3.86 3.72 16.61
CA PHE A 487 -5.18 3.46 16.01
C PHE A 487 -5.08 3.15 14.53
N GLY A 488 -5.88 2.18 14.08
CA GLY A 488 -6.04 1.86 12.67
C GLY A 488 -6.87 2.90 11.93
N ARG A 489 -6.75 2.92 10.60
CA ARG A 489 -7.49 3.81 9.70
C ARG A 489 -8.98 3.86 10.00
N ASP A 490 -9.62 2.70 10.12
CA ASP A 490 -11.07 2.61 10.31
C ASP A 490 -11.51 3.26 11.62
N SER A 491 -10.76 3.09 12.70
CA SER A 491 -11.03 3.74 13.99
C SER A 491 -10.91 5.26 13.90
N LEU A 492 -9.89 5.76 13.19
CA LEU A 492 -9.71 7.20 12.97
C LEU A 492 -10.82 7.80 12.09
N ILE A 493 -11.28 7.06 11.07
CA ILE A 493 -12.44 7.45 10.24
C ILE A 493 -13.72 7.49 11.08
N GLU A 494 -13.94 6.48 11.92
CA GLU A 494 -15.08 6.45 12.84
C GLU A 494 -15.04 7.61 13.83
N LEU A 495 -13.86 7.95 14.36
CA LEU A 495 -13.66 9.14 15.20
C LEU A 495 -14.05 10.42 14.45
N CYS A 496 -13.53 10.64 13.23
CA CYS A 496 -13.91 11.82 12.43
C CYS A 496 -15.43 11.90 12.22
N ARG A 497 -16.08 10.79 11.87
CA ARG A 497 -17.53 10.74 11.65
C ARG A 497 -18.33 11.02 12.93
N ALA A 498 -17.91 10.46 14.05
CA ALA A 498 -18.54 10.70 15.34
C ALA A 498 -18.43 12.17 15.73
N GLU A 499 -17.27 12.78 15.52
CA GLU A 499 -17.01 14.17 15.85
C GLU A 499 -17.77 15.14 14.94
N LEU A 500 -17.85 14.84 13.64
CA LEU A 500 -18.67 15.57 12.67
C LEU A 500 -20.17 15.50 13.03
N ALA A 501 -20.65 14.33 13.45
CA ALA A 501 -22.03 14.16 13.91
C ALA A 501 -22.30 14.96 15.19
N ALA A 502 -21.35 14.99 16.14
CA ALA A 502 -21.47 15.75 17.40
C ALA A 502 -21.58 17.26 17.17
N ILE A 503 -21.00 17.80 16.10
CA ILE A 503 -21.09 19.23 15.71
C ILE A 503 -22.23 19.52 14.71
N GLY A 504 -23.08 18.53 14.41
CA GLY A 504 -24.27 18.68 13.58
C GLY A 504 -24.02 18.69 12.07
N ALA A 505 -22.88 18.20 11.59
CA ALA A 505 -22.64 17.96 10.16
C ALA A 505 -23.39 16.70 9.71
N ARG A 506 -24.01 16.71 8.52
CA ARG A 506 -24.60 15.50 7.93
C ARG A 506 -23.47 14.63 7.32
N PRO A 507 -23.53 13.30 7.47
CA PRO A 507 -22.47 12.38 7.05
C PRO A 507 -22.25 12.34 5.54
#